data_AF-A0A953YJB4-F1
#
_entry.id   AF-A0A953YJB4-F1
#
_cell.length_a   1.000
_cell.length_b   1.000
_cell.length_c   1.000
_cell.angle_alpha   90.00
_cell.angle_beta   90.00
_cell.angle_gamma   90.00
#
_symmetry.space_group_name_H-M   'P 1'
#
loop_
_entity.id
_entity.type
_entity.pdbx_description
1 polymer ?
#
loop_
_entity_poly.entity_id
_entity_poly.type
_entity_poly.pdbx_seq_one_letter_code
_entity_poly.pdbx_strand_id
1 'polypeptide(L)'
;AAAAVAAAVESLDPLAAIVFALTCPECGTAFETPFDPPAFVWQELAAVASRLLWEVDQLARAYGWPEADILALSPLRRRAYLEIAAG
;
A
#
# COMPACT_ATOMS: atom_id res chain seq x y z
N ALA A 1 9.26 23.09 26.83
CA ALA A 1 10.35 22.31 26.19
C ALA A 1 9.82 21.46 25.04
N ALA A 2 8.95 20.46 25.28
CA ALA A 2 8.43 19.57 24.23
C ALA A 2 7.73 20.29 23.05
N ALA A 3 6.88 21.28 23.32
CA ALA A 3 6.21 22.06 22.26
C ALA A 3 7.18 22.84 21.36
N ALA A 4 8.28 23.36 21.91
CA ALA A 4 9.30 24.06 21.13
C ALA A 4 10.08 23.08 20.22
N VAL A 5 10.30 21.86 20.68
CA VAL A 5 10.92 20.79 19.87
C VAL A 5 9.97 20.37 18.74
N ALA A 6 8.69 20.15 19.03
CA ALA A 6 7.70 19.79 18.02
C ALA A 6 7.60 20.85 16.90
N ALA A 7 7.52 22.13 17.26
CA ALA A 7 7.50 23.23 16.29
C ALA A 7 8.79 23.31 15.45
N ALA A 8 9.95 23.05 16.06
CA ALA A 8 11.22 22.99 15.33
C ALA A 8 11.27 21.82 14.34
N VAL A 9 10.74 20.65 14.73
CA VAL A 9 10.63 19.48 13.84
C VAL A 9 9.70 19.79 12.67
N GLU A 10 8.52 20.34 12.92
CA GLU A 10 7.55 20.72 11.87
C GLU A 10 8.12 21.78 10.92
N SER A 11 8.91 22.74 11.43
CA SER A 11 9.57 23.73 10.59
C SER A 11 10.68 23.13 9.70
N LEU A 12 11.35 22.06 10.14
CA LEU A 12 12.43 21.41 9.40
C LEU A 12 11.90 20.33 8.44
N ASP A 13 10.80 19.69 8.81
CA ASP A 13 10.09 18.70 8.01
C ASP A 13 8.58 18.94 8.12
N PRO A 14 7.99 19.75 7.20
CA PRO A 14 6.56 20.02 7.16
C PRO A 14 5.69 18.78 6.94
N LEU A 15 6.28 17.64 6.55
CA LEU A 15 5.59 16.38 6.35
C LEU A 15 5.76 15.41 7.54
N ALA A 16 6.46 15.82 8.60
CA ALA A 16 6.62 15.02 9.81
C ALA A 16 5.30 14.78 10.55
N ALA A 17 4.31 15.68 10.39
CA ALA A 17 2.98 15.55 10.94
C ALA A 17 1.93 16.00 9.92
N ILE A 18 1.33 15.04 9.21
CA ILE A 18 0.24 15.33 8.27
C ILE A 18 -1.08 15.20 9.02
N VAL A 19 -1.88 16.26 9.01
CA VAL A 19 -3.21 16.28 9.62
C VAL A 19 -4.22 16.70 8.56
N PHE A 20 -5.27 15.89 8.39
CA PHE A 20 -6.39 16.23 7.53
C PHE A 20 -7.48 16.91 8.36
N ALA A 21 -7.85 18.12 7.95
CA ALA A 21 -9.07 18.77 8.41
C ALA A 21 -10.25 18.24 7.57
N LEU A 22 -11.15 17.52 8.21
CA LEU A 22 -12.29 16.86 7.58
C LEU A 22 -13.60 17.38 8.16
N THR A 23 -14.69 17.18 7.42
CA THR A 23 -16.04 17.49 7.88
C THR A 23 -16.92 16.28 7.65
N CYS A 24 -17.66 15.87 8.68
CA CYS A 24 -18.59 14.75 8.57
C CYS A 24 -19.74 15.13 7.61
N PRO A 25 -19.99 14.36 6.54
CA PRO A 25 -21.05 14.68 5.59
C PRO A 25 -22.46 14.48 6.19
N GLU A 26 -22.59 13.72 7.27
CA GLU A 26 -23.89 13.41 7.90
C GLU A 26 -24.31 14.46 8.93
N CYS A 27 -23.39 14.95 9.77
CA CYS A 27 -23.70 15.88 10.85
C CYS A 27 -23.01 17.25 10.75
N GLY A 28 -22.09 17.44 9.80
CA GLY A 28 -21.35 18.70 9.61
C GLY A 28 -20.26 18.98 10.64
N THR A 29 -19.98 18.06 11.56
CA THR A 29 -18.90 18.24 12.55
C THR A 29 -17.54 18.26 11.87
N ALA A 30 -16.75 19.31 12.12
CA ALA A 30 -15.35 19.38 11.72
C ALA A 30 -14.47 18.61 12.70
N PHE A 31 -13.49 17.88 12.18
CA PHE A 31 -12.54 17.13 12.98
C PHE A 31 -11.19 17.05 12.26
N GLU A 32 -10.14 16.81 13.04
CA GLU A 32 -8.79 16.60 12.55
C GLU A 32 -8.39 15.14 12.72
N THR A 33 -7.75 14.56 11.71
CA THR A 33 -7.19 13.21 11.79
C THR A 33 -5.73 13.22 11.35
N PRO A 34 -4.81 12.64 12.15
CA PRO A 34 -3.45 12.45 11.70
C PRO A 34 -3.41 11.41 10.57
N PHE A 35 -2.45 11.57 9.67
CA PHE A 35 -2.09 10.61 8.65
C PHE A 35 -0.64 10.19 8.86
N ASP A 36 -0.40 8.88 8.81
CA ASP A 36 0.91 8.25 8.91
C ASP A 36 1.27 7.68 7.54
N PRO A 37 1.96 8.44 6.67
CA PRO A 37 2.34 7.96 5.34
C PRO A 37 3.23 6.71 5.40
N PRO A 38 4.25 6.62 6.27
CA PRO A 38 5.03 5.39 6.42
C PRO A 38 4.18 4.16 6.71
N ALA A 39 3.25 4.24 7.67
CA ALA A 39 2.38 3.12 8.00
C ALA A 39 1.47 2.74 6.84
N PHE A 40 0.87 3.74 6.17
CA PHE A 40 0.01 3.53 5.00
C PHE A 40 0.76 2.82 3.86
N VAL A 41 1.92 3.35 3.45
CA VAL A 41 2.71 2.78 2.36
C VAL A 41 3.20 1.37 2.71
N TRP A 42 3.56 1.13 3.97
CA TRP A 42 3.98 -0.20 4.41
C TRP A 42 2.86 -1.24 4.29
N GLN A 43 1.64 -0.87 4.66
CA GLN A 43 0.47 -1.74 4.51
C GLN A 43 0.21 -2.08 3.03
N GLU A 44 0.24 -1.08 2.15
CA GLU A 44 0.06 -1.28 0.71
C GLU A 44 1.16 -2.18 0.12
N LEU A 45 2.42 -1.93 0.49
CA LEU A 45 3.55 -2.74 0.02
C LEU A 45 3.44 -4.20 0.48
N ALA A 46 3.06 -4.43 1.75
CA ALA A 46 2.87 -5.77 2.28
C ALA A 46 1.74 -6.52 1.56
N ALA A 47 0.65 -5.84 1.22
CA ALA A 47 -0.45 -6.41 0.44
C ALA A 47 0.01 -6.79 -0.98
N VAL A 48 0.77 -5.91 -1.65
CA VAL A 48 1.34 -6.16 -2.97
C VAL A 48 2.29 -7.35 -2.95
N ALA A 49 3.18 -7.44 -1.96
CA ALA A 49 4.11 -8.54 -1.81
C ALA A 49 3.39 -9.88 -1.59
N SER A 50 2.40 -9.90 -0.69
CA SER A 50 1.60 -11.10 -0.40
C SER A 50 0.84 -11.57 -1.64
N ARG A 51 0.25 -10.63 -2.39
CA ARG A 51 -0.43 -10.95 -3.65
C ARG A 51 0.54 -11.52 -4.69
N LEU A 52 1.72 -10.92 -4.86
CA LEU A 52 2.71 -11.40 -5.83
C LEU A 52 3.13 -12.84 -5.54
N LEU A 53 3.38 -13.18 -4.28
CA LEU A 53 3.70 -14.55 -3.87
C LEU A 53 2.58 -15.53 -4.22
N TRP A 54 1.32 -15.14 -3.98
CA TRP A 54 0.16 -15.95 -4.35
C TRP A 54 0.06 -16.12 -5.89
N GLU A 55 0.25 -15.05 -6.65
CA GLU A 55 0.24 -15.11 -8.13
C GLU A 55 1.32 -16.08 -8.65
N VAL A 56 2.52 -16.04 -8.05
CA VAL A 56 3.64 -16.93 -8.41
C VAL A 56 3.32 -18.39 -8.08
N ASP A 57 2.88 -18.70 -6.87
CA ASP A 57 2.56 -20.08 -6.46
C ASP A 57 1.48 -20.69 -7.35
N GLN A 58 0.40 -19.94 -7.63
CA GLN A 58 -0.70 -20.42 -8.46
C GLN A 58 -0.27 -20.68 -9.91
N LEU A 59 0.52 -19.77 -10.51
CA LEU A 59 1.01 -19.95 -11.88
C LEU A 59 2.02 -21.08 -11.99
N ALA A 60 2.91 -21.22 -11.00
CA ALA A 60 3.86 -22.33 -10.95
C ALA A 60 3.13 -23.68 -10.85
N ARG A 61 2.08 -23.78 -10.02
CA ARG A 61 1.27 -25.00 -9.91
C ARG A 61 0.49 -25.32 -11.18
N ALA A 62 -0.08 -24.32 -11.85
CA ALA A 62 -0.92 -24.51 -13.02
C ALA A 62 -0.10 -24.88 -14.28
N TYR A 63 1.07 -24.27 -14.46
CA TYR A 63 1.84 -24.36 -15.71
C TYR A 63 3.22 -25.01 -15.56
N GLY A 64 3.72 -25.21 -14.33
CA GLY A 64 5.04 -25.76 -14.07
C GLY A 64 6.20 -24.81 -14.42
N TRP A 65 5.92 -23.53 -14.63
CA TRP A 65 6.95 -22.53 -14.96
C TRP A 65 7.83 -22.22 -13.75
N PRO A 66 9.13 -21.97 -13.95
CA PRO A 66 10.00 -21.53 -12.87
C PRO A 66 9.61 -20.11 -12.41
N GLU A 67 9.84 -19.82 -11.14
CA GLU A 67 9.51 -18.53 -10.52
C GLU A 67 10.08 -17.34 -11.30
N ALA A 68 11.31 -17.43 -11.78
CA ALA A 68 11.96 -16.37 -12.56
C ALA A 68 11.19 -16.01 -13.84
N ASP A 69 10.65 -17.00 -14.55
CA ASP A 69 9.90 -16.77 -15.78
C ASP A 69 8.54 -16.11 -15.48
N ILE A 70 7.91 -16.49 -14.36
CA ILE A 70 6.66 -15.87 -13.90
C ILE A 70 6.88 -14.41 -13.47
N LEU A 71 7.98 -14.14 -12.77
CA LEU A 71 8.34 -12.78 -12.36
C LEU A 71 8.71 -11.88 -13.55
N ALA A 72 9.23 -12.46 -14.64
CA ALA A 72 9.50 -11.74 -15.88
C ALA A 72 8.23 -11.30 -16.63
N LEU A 73 7.07 -11.90 -16.34
CA LEU A 73 5.80 -11.45 -16.89
C LEU A 73 5.38 -10.10 -16.28
N SER A 74 4.69 -9.28 -17.06
CA SER A 74 4.04 -8.09 -16.52
C SER A 74 2.89 -8.50 -15.57
N PRO A 75 2.53 -7.65 -14.59
CA PRO A 75 1.39 -7.93 -13.69
C PRO A 75 0.08 -8.22 -14.44
N LEU A 76 -0.15 -7.52 -15.56
CA LEU A 76 -1.32 -7.74 -16.41
C LEU A 76 -1.33 -9.16 -17.00
N ARG A 77 -0.19 -9.65 -17.49
CA ARG A 77 -0.09 -11.00 -18.06
C ARG A 77 -0.23 -12.09 -17.00
N ARG A 78 0.35 -11.93 -15.81
CA ARG A 78 0.15 -12.88 -14.71
C ARG A 78 -1.33 -13.03 -14.37
N ARG A 79 -2.05 -11.91 -14.24
CA ARG A 79 -3.50 -11.91 -13.95
C ARG A 79 -4.29 -12.60 -15.06
N ALA A 80 -4.01 -12.30 -16.32
CA ALA A 80 -4.67 -12.96 -17.44
C ALA A 80 -4.47 -14.48 -17.44
N TYR A 81 -3.25 -14.96 -17.17
CA TYR A 81 -2.99 -16.40 -17.05
C TYR A 81 -3.69 -17.03 -15.84
N LEU A 82 -3.77 -16.32 -14.71
CA LEU A 82 -4.52 -16.79 -13.54
C LEU A 82 -6.01 -16.92 -13.82
N GLU A 83 -6.60 -15.96 -14.54
CA GLU A 83 -7.99 -16.03 -14.98
C GLU A 83 -8.25 -17.23 -15.89
N ILE A 84 -7.32 -17.52 -16.82
CA ILE A 84 -7.38 -18.70 -17.68
C ILE A 84 -7.25 -20.00 -16.87
N ALA A 85 -6.31 -20.06 -15.93
CA ALA A 85 -6.07 -21.24 -15.10
C ALA A 85 -7.18 -21.52 -14.08
N ALA A 86 -7.96 -20.49 -13.71
CA ALA A 86 -9.14 -20.62 -12.85
C ALA A 86 -10.41 -21.08 -13.62
N GLY A 87 -10.32 -21.24 -14.95
CA GLY A 87 -11.38 -21.69 -15.85
C GLY A 87 -11.61 -23.19 -15.84
#